data_AF-A0A9C9N891-F1
#
_entry.id   AF-A0A9C9N891-F1
#
_cell.length_a   1.000
_cell.length_b   1.000
_cell.length_c   1.000
_cell.angle_alpha   90.00
_cell.angle_beta   90.00
_cell.angle_gamma   90.00
#
_symmetry.space_group_name_H-M   'P 1'
#
loop_
_entity.id
_entity.type
_entity.pdbx_description
1 polymer ?
#
loop_
_entity_poly.entity_id
_entity_poly.type
_entity_poly.pdbx_seq_one_letter_code
_entity_poly.pdbx_strand_id
1 'polypeptide(L)'
;MIAPHDATFVVDGWPSCCYTENRKTVIFLSRRRIEVSEHINNQARRKEALKSVIRQLHEGRSVAEVKDEFAALLQDVGVSEVAEIEQALIDEGLPEMEVKRLCDVHVAVFRESLEEQHKPDAIPGHPVHTFQAENDAVLRVLDALRGTLAALKAGLSPERWERARESLEELVQYDKHYLRKENVLFPYLERHGLAGPTAVMWAIHDDVRVGWKALDELLSRDP
;
A
#
# COMPACT_ATOMS: atom_id res chain seq x y z
N MET A 1 -35.05 5.06 47.10
CA MET A 1 -35.01 4.72 48.53
C MET A 1 -34.53 3.28 48.63
N ILE A 2 -33.37 3.09 49.27
CA ILE A 2 -32.93 1.88 49.99
C ILE A 2 -32.62 0.61 49.15
N ALA A 3 -31.31 0.39 48.91
CA ALA A 3 -30.66 -0.93 48.83
C ALA A 3 -30.44 -1.48 50.27
N PRO A 4 -29.61 -2.51 50.56
CA PRO A 4 -29.18 -3.77 49.90
C PRO A 4 -29.34 -4.95 50.93
N HIS A 5 -28.67 -6.10 50.72
CA HIS A 5 -27.99 -6.98 51.73
C HIS A 5 -27.74 -8.37 51.09
N ASP A 6 -26.51 -8.75 50.73
CA ASP A 6 -25.45 -9.37 51.56
C ASP A 6 -25.88 -10.63 52.33
N ALA A 7 -25.24 -11.77 52.05
CA ALA A 7 -24.32 -12.46 52.98
C ALA A 7 -24.20 -14.00 52.73
N THR A 8 -22.95 -14.49 52.64
CA THR A 8 -22.37 -15.70 53.30
C THR A 8 -22.98 -17.09 53.06
N PHE A 9 -22.34 -18.26 53.16
CA PHE A 9 -20.99 -18.86 53.24
C PHE A 9 -21.29 -20.39 53.39
N VAL A 10 -20.26 -21.24 53.37
CA VAL A 10 -20.24 -22.65 53.87
C VAL A 10 -20.48 -23.78 52.84
N VAL A 11 -19.35 -24.46 52.64
CA VAL A 11 -19.02 -25.84 52.28
C VAL A 11 -20.11 -26.92 52.38
N ASP A 12 -20.06 -27.89 51.46
CA ASP A 12 -20.09 -29.32 51.80
C ASP A 12 -19.77 -30.22 50.59
N GLY A 13 -18.89 -31.20 50.80
CA GLY A 13 -18.97 -32.50 50.11
C GLY A 13 -18.02 -32.78 48.94
N TRP A 14 -16.72 -32.90 49.19
CA TRP A 14 -15.85 -33.77 48.36
C TRP A 14 -16.04 -35.24 48.78
N PRO A 15 -16.14 -36.19 47.83
CA PRO A 15 -15.60 -37.52 48.01
C PRO A 15 -14.27 -37.63 47.27
N SER A 16 -13.23 -37.86 48.06
CA SER A 16 -11.95 -38.41 47.65
C SER A 16 -12.15 -39.70 46.85
N CYS A 17 -11.62 -39.74 45.62
CA CYS A 17 -11.20 -40.99 45.01
C CYS A 17 -9.85 -40.79 44.34
N CYS A 18 -8.80 -41.15 45.06
CA CYS A 18 -7.48 -41.38 44.52
C CYS A 18 -7.54 -42.56 43.55
N TYR A 19 -7.19 -42.33 42.28
CA TYR A 19 -6.71 -43.38 41.40
C TYR A 19 -5.43 -42.91 40.72
N THR A 20 -4.33 -43.57 41.05
CA THR A 20 -3.00 -43.37 40.46
C THR A 20 -2.85 -44.20 39.18
N GLU A 21 -2.13 -43.60 38.23
CA GLU A 21 -1.37 -44.20 37.11
C GLU A 21 -2.15 -44.72 35.88
N ASN A 22 -2.18 -43.90 34.83
CA ASN A 22 -1.29 -44.19 33.69
C ASN A 22 -1.00 -42.94 32.84
N ARG A 23 0.28 -42.76 32.49
CA ARG A 23 0.84 -41.63 31.73
C ARG A 23 0.28 -41.61 30.31
N LYS A 24 -0.27 -40.47 29.88
CA LYS A 24 -0.10 -39.84 28.56
C LYS A 24 -0.90 -38.53 28.49
N THR A 25 -0.43 -37.51 29.20
CA THR A 25 -0.78 -36.12 28.88
C THR A 25 -0.02 -35.77 27.60
N VAL A 26 -0.61 -36.08 26.44
CA VAL A 26 -0.09 -35.59 25.17
C VAL A 26 -0.40 -34.10 25.11
N ILE A 27 0.68 -33.33 25.16
CA ILE A 27 0.71 -31.87 25.06
C ILE A 27 0.10 -31.46 23.71
N PHE A 28 -1.19 -31.10 23.69
CA PHE A 28 -1.90 -30.59 22.50
C PHE A 28 -1.86 -29.06 22.40
N LEU A 29 -0.98 -28.38 23.15
CA LEU A 29 -0.89 -26.91 23.18
C LEU A 29 0.38 -26.34 22.51
N SER A 30 1.21 -27.18 21.90
CA SER A 30 2.52 -26.74 21.38
C SER A 30 2.49 -26.23 19.94
N ARG A 31 1.67 -26.78 19.03
CA ARG A 31 1.72 -26.38 17.60
C ARG A 31 1.19 -24.97 17.32
N ARG A 32 0.04 -24.58 17.89
CA ARG A 32 -0.53 -23.22 17.69
C ARG A 32 0.35 -22.10 18.26
N ARG A 33 1.14 -22.38 19.30
CA ARG A 33 1.98 -21.37 19.94
C ARG A 33 3.30 -21.15 19.19
N ILE A 34 3.78 -22.18 18.48
CA ILE A 34 5.00 -22.11 17.65
C ILE A 34 4.71 -21.43 16.31
N GLU A 35 3.61 -21.76 15.63
CA GLU A 35 3.27 -21.13 14.33
C GLU A 35 3.04 -19.60 14.45
N VAL A 36 2.36 -19.16 15.52
CA VAL A 36 2.15 -17.73 15.82
C VAL A 36 3.46 -17.05 16.22
N SER A 37 4.32 -17.74 16.97
CA SER A 37 5.67 -17.26 17.34
C SER A 37 6.58 -17.11 16.12
N GLU A 38 6.54 -18.06 15.18
CA GLU A 38 7.33 -18.01 13.94
C GLU A 38 6.83 -16.92 13.00
N HIS A 39 5.51 -16.74 12.86
CA HIS A 39 4.94 -15.64 12.09
C HIS A 39 5.30 -14.27 12.67
N ILE A 40 5.13 -14.07 13.97
CA ILE A 40 5.48 -12.82 14.65
C ILE A 40 6.98 -12.53 14.54
N ASN A 41 7.83 -13.56 14.68
CA ASN A 41 9.28 -13.41 14.55
C ASN A 41 9.70 -13.11 13.10
N ASN A 42 9.00 -13.67 12.12
CA ASN A 42 9.21 -13.38 10.70
C ASN A 42 8.79 -11.95 10.37
N GLN A 43 7.64 -11.47 10.85
CA GLN A 43 7.20 -10.08 10.68
C GLN A 43 8.16 -9.08 11.34
N ALA A 44 8.61 -9.34 12.57
CA ALA A 44 9.57 -8.47 13.26
C ALA A 44 10.92 -8.40 12.53
N ARG A 45 11.47 -9.55 12.08
CA ARG A 45 12.69 -9.57 11.27
C ARG A 45 12.51 -8.86 9.93
N ARG A 46 11.38 -9.04 9.27
CA ARG A 46 11.07 -8.37 7.99
C ARG A 46 10.94 -6.87 8.16
N LYS A 47 10.27 -6.41 9.22
CA LYS A 47 10.18 -4.98 9.56
C LYS A 47 11.57 -4.37 9.80
N GLU A 48 12.43 -5.05 10.56
CA GLU A 48 13.81 -4.57 10.77
C GLU A 48 14.67 -4.61 9.51
N ALA A 49 14.46 -5.60 8.63
CA ALA A 49 15.15 -5.67 7.35
C ALA A 49 14.70 -4.55 6.40
N LEU A 50 13.39 -4.25 6.35
CA LEU A 50 12.87 -3.09 5.62
C LEU A 50 13.49 -1.80 6.17
N LYS A 51 13.53 -1.61 7.50
CA LYS A 51 14.22 -0.47 8.13
C LYS A 51 15.69 -0.35 7.73
N SER A 52 16.41 -1.47 7.66
CA SER A 52 17.80 -1.48 7.21
C SER A 52 17.92 -0.93 5.80
N VAL A 53 17.08 -1.37 4.88
CA VAL A 53 17.09 -0.88 3.49
C VAL A 53 16.71 0.60 3.41
N ILE A 54 15.80 1.08 4.26
CA ILE A 54 15.48 2.51 4.38
C ILE A 54 16.71 3.33 4.78
N ARG A 55 17.43 2.88 5.82
CA ARG A 55 18.65 3.55 6.27
C ARG A 55 19.71 3.57 5.17
N GLN A 56 19.89 2.46 4.47
CA GLN A 56 20.82 2.36 3.36
C GLN A 56 20.51 3.35 2.23
N LEU A 57 19.24 3.50 1.86
CA LEU A 57 18.79 4.50 0.88
C LEU A 57 19.05 5.93 1.38
N HIS A 58 18.84 6.19 2.67
CA HIS A 58 19.12 7.49 3.29
C HIS A 58 20.62 7.82 3.34
N GLU A 59 21.45 6.80 3.53
CA GLU A 59 22.93 6.90 3.50
C GLU A 59 23.50 7.08 2.08
N GLY A 60 22.63 7.12 1.06
CA GLY A 60 22.99 7.44 -0.31
C GLY A 60 23.18 6.23 -1.23
N ARG A 61 22.83 5.01 -0.77
CA ARG A 61 22.74 3.86 -1.70
C ARG A 61 21.60 4.08 -2.69
N SER A 62 21.82 3.66 -3.92
CA SER A 62 20.84 3.73 -4.98
C SER A 62 19.81 2.60 -4.86
N VAL A 63 18.63 2.85 -5.44
CA VAL A 63 17.55 1.85 -5.55
C VAL A 63 18.04 0.56 -6.21
N ALA A 64 18.92 0.67 -7.21
CA ALA A 64 19.47 -0.47 -7.93
C ALA A 64 20.34 -1.37 -7.04
N GLU A 65 21.07 -0.79 -6.09
CA GLU A 65 21.96 -1.54 -5.19
C GLU A 65 21.21 -2.34 -4.12
N VAL A 66 20.04 -1.85 -3.70
CA VAL A 66 19.23 -2.50 -2.66
C VAL A 66 18.08 -3.33 -3.22
N LYS A 67 17.84 -3.27 -4.54
CA LYS A 67 16.69 -3.90 -5.21
C LYS A 67 16.58 -5.39 -4.89
N ASP A 68 17.67 -6.14 -5.05
CA ASP A 68 17.68 -7.60 -4.90
C ASP A 68 17.53 -8.02 -3.44
N GLU A 69 18.15 -7.27 -2.51
CA GLU A 69 17.98 -7.47 -1.06
C GLU A 69 16.51 -7.24 -0.67
N PHE A 70 15.91 -6.18 -1.21
CA PHE A 70 14.51 -5.84 -0.95
C PHE A 70 13.55 -6.87 -1.56
N ALA A 71 13.82 -7.35 -2.77
CA ALA A 71 13.00 -8.37 -3.44
C ALA A 71 12.96 -9.68 -2.65
N ALA A 72 14.12 -10.13 -2.15
CA ALA A 72 14.21 -11.35 -1.35
C ALA A 72 13.46 -11.23 -0.01
N LEU A 73 13.39 -10.04 0.58
CA LEU A 73 12.67 -9.79 1.83
C LEU A 73 11.15 -9.78 1.66
N LEU A 74 10.68 -9.51 0.45
CA LEU A 74 9.30 -9.16 0.15
C LEU A 74 8.57 -10.18 -0.73
N GLN A 75 9.28 -11.22 -1.18
CA GLN A 75 8.78 -12.28 -2.06
C GLN A 75 7.50 -12.97 -1.53
N ASP A 76 7.28 -12.98 -0.20
CA ASP A 76 6.12 -13.57 0.47
C ASP A 76 5.30 -12.55 1.28
N VAL A 77 5.37 -11.26 0.95
CA VAL A 77 4.68 -10.19 1.70
C VAL A 77 3.39 -9.79 0.98
N GLY A 78 2.27 -9.88 1.71
CA GLY A 78 0.96 -9.45 1.21
C GLY A 78 0.86 -7.92 1.12
N VAL A 79 0.03 -7.40 0.21
CA VAL A 79 -0.18 -5.95 0.03
C VAL A 79 -0.55 -5.24 1.34
N SER A 80 -1.39 -5.87 2.16
CA SER A 80 -1.78 -5.33 3.47
C SER A 80 -0.60 -5.25 4.45
N GLU A 81 0.31 -6.23 4.43
CA GLU A 81 1.48 -6.25 5.31
C GLU A 81 2.47 -5.13 4.94
N VAL A 82 2.60 -4.79 3.65
CA VAL A 82 3.39 -3.62 3.21
C VAL A 82 2.81 -2.33 3.80
N ALA A 83 1.50 -2.13 3.67
CA ALA A 83 0.82 -0.94 4.17
C ALA A 83 0.91 -0.82 5.70
N GLU A 84 0.82 -1.94 6.42
CA GLU A 84 1.03 -1.99 7.87
C GLU A 84 2.47 -1.64 8.27
N ILE A 85 3.46 -2.13 7.52
CA ILE A 85 4.87 -1.80 7.77
C ILE A 85 5.12 -0.30 7.53
N GLU A 86 4.60 0.26 6.43
CA GLU A 86 4.69 1.70 6.13
C GLU A 86 4.09 2.55 7.25
N GLN A 87 2.89 2.21 7.71
CA GLN A 87 2.25 2.91 8.82
C GLN A 87 3.11 2.83 10.08
N ALA A 88 3.61 1.63 10.41
CA ALA A 88 4.40 1.45 11.61
C ALA A 88 5.76 2.18 11.57
N LEU A 89 6.31 2.43 10.37
CA LEU A 89 7.52 3.25 10.21
C LEU A 89 7.23 4.74 10.46
N ILE A 90 6.07 5.22 10.00
CA ILE A 90 5.63 6.60 10.25
C ILE A 90 5.36 6.82 11.73
N ASP A 91 4.69 5.87 12.38
CA ASP A 91 4.40 5.91 13.82
C ASP A 91 5.68 5.93 14.68
N GLU A 92 6.76 5.31 14.19
CA GLU A 92 8.09 5.34 14.82
C GLU A 92 8.88 6.65 14.55
N GLY A 93 8.30 7.58 13.79
CA GLY A 93 8.84 8.92 13.54
C GLY A 93 9.55 9.10 12.20
N LEU A 94 9.45 8.14 11.27
CA LEU A 94 9.96 8.32 9.91
C LEU A 94 9.08 9.32 9.15
N PRO A 95 9.64 10.37 8.52
CA PRO A 95 8.82 11.32 7.75
C PRO A 95 8.14 10.66 6.55
N GLU A 96 6.90 11.07 6.26
CA GLU A 96 6.10 10.57 5.13
C GLU A 96 6.83 10.71 3.78
N MET A 97 7.63 11.76 3.61
CA MET A 97 8.45 11.97 2.40
C MET A 97 9.53 10.89 2.20
N GLU A 98 10.09 10.36 3.29
CA GLU A 98 11.05 9.24 3.20
C GLU A 98 10.31 7.94 2.88
N VAL A 99 9.09 7.75 3.40
CA VAL A 99 8.24 6.61 2.99
C VAL A 99 7.84 6.71 1.52
N LYS A 100 7.56 7.91 1.02
CA LYS A 100 7.32 8.15 -0.42
C LYS A 100 8.53 7.80 -1.29
N ARG A 101 9.77 7.91 -0.80
CA ARG A 101 10.95 7.42 -1.55
C ARG A 101 11.01 5.89 -1.60
N LEU A 102 10.55 5.23 -0.54
CA LEU A 102 10.34 3.79 -0.55
C LEU A 102 9.26 3.42 -1.56
N CYS A 103 8.22 4.27 -1.69
CA CYS A 103 7.36 4.46 -2.87
C CYS A 103 7.83 3.75 -4.15
N ASP A 104 8.89 4.38 -4.67
CA ASP A 104 9.47 4.07 -5.96
C ASP A 104 10.27 2.76 -5.91
N VAL A 105 10.90 2.46 -4.77
CA VAL A 105 11.68 1.22 -4.57
C VAL A 105 10.77 0.01 -4.45
N HIS A 106 9.78 0.03 -3.55
CA HIS A 106 8.84 -1.08 -3.44
C HIS A 106 8.05 -1.23 -4.74
N VAL A 107 7.55 -0.20 -5.42
CA VAL A 107 6.87 -0.44 -6.71
C VAL A 107 7.82 -1.09 -7.73
N ALA A 108 9.09 -0.68 -7.80
CA ALA A 108 10.07 -1.28 -8.71
C ALA A 108 10.47 -2.72 -8.35
N VAL A 109 10.43 -3.07 -7.07
CA VAL A 109 10.78 -4.40 -6.54
C VAL A 109 9.58 -5.34 -6.54
N PHE A 110 8.41 -4.82 -6.18
CA PHE A 110 7.17 -5.55 -6.04
C PHE A 110 6.38 -5.63 -7.34
N ARG A 111 6.68 -4.86 -8.40
CA ARG A 111 5.89 -4.93 -9.65
C ARG A 111 5.72 -6.37 -10.12
N GLU A 112 6.79 -7.16 -10.15
CA GLU A 112 6.74 -8.57 -10.56
C GLU A 112 5.92 -9.42 -9.56
N SER A 113 6.16 -9.27 -8.26
CA SER A 113 5.42 -10.02 -7.22
C SER A 113 3.93 -9.65 -7.13
N LEU A 114 3.58 -8.37 -7.32
CA LEU A 114 2.20 -7.86 -7.33
C LEU A 114 1.47 -8.23 -8.61
N GLU A 115 2.18 -8.35 -9.73
CA GLU A 115 1.62 -8.86 -10.99
C GLU A 115 1.31 -10.36 -10.90
N GLU A 116 2.06 -11.11 -10.11
CA GLU A 116 1.81 -12.54 -9.81
C GLU A 116 0.70 -12.77 -8.77
N GLN A 117 0.38 -11.77 -7.94
CA GLN A 117 -0.74 -11.88 -6.99
C GLN A 117 -2.09 -11.88 -7.70
N HIS A 118 -2.98 -12.78 -7.25
CA HIS A 118 -4.34 -12.85 -7.77
C HIS A 118 -5.06 -11.54 -7.49
N LYS A 119 -5.33 -10.75 -8.53
CA LYS A 119 -6.17 -9.57 -8.42
C LYS A 119 -7.55 -10.03 -7.96
N PRO A 120 -8.12 -9.46 -6.88
CA PRO A 120 -9.46 -9.83 -6.46
C PRO A 120 -10.44 -9.56 -7.61
N ASP A 121 -11.28 -10.54 -7.93
CA ASP A 121 -12.33 -10.39 -8.94
C ASP A 121 -13.27 -9.27 -8.50
N ALA A 122 -13.13 -8.11 -9.12
CA ALA A 122 -14.01 -6.99 -8.87
C ALA A 122 -15.18 -7.08 -9.84
N ILE A 123 -16.37 -7.41 -9.32
CA ILE A 123 -17.59 -7.52 -10.12
C ILE A 123 -18.03 -6.10 -10.56
N PRO A 124 -18.58 -5.94 -11.79
CA PRO A 124 -19.20 -4.68 -12.19
C PRO A 124 -20.17 -4.13 -11.14
N GLY A 125 -19.98 -2.86 -10.76
CA GLY A 125 -20.71 -2.21 -9.67
C GLY A 125 -19.92 -2.09 -8.37
N HIS A 126 -18.88 -2.91 -8.17
CA HIS A 126 -17.95 -2.72 -7.05
C HIS A 126 -17.00 -1.52 -7.31
N PRO A 127 -16.72 -0.63 -6.33
CA PRO A 127 -15.86 0.53 -6.55
C PRO A 127 -14.46 0.20 -7.10
N VAL A 128 -13.87 -0.90 -6.63
CA VAL A 128 -12.56 -1.37 -7.11
C VAL A 128 -12.59 -1.72 -8.60
N HIS A 129 -13.69 -2.27 -9.12
CA HIS A 129 -13.82 -2.57 -10.54
C HIS A 129 -13.73 -1.28 -11.37
N THR A 130 -14.46 -0.24 -10.94
CA THR A 130 -14.42 1.07 -11.60
C THR A 130 -13.03 1.69 -11.56
N PHE A 131 -12.35 1.66 -10.41
CA PHE A 131 -10.98 2.17 -10.32
C PHE A 131 -10.00 1.41 -11.20
N GLN A 132 -10.11 0.08 -11.29
CA GLN A 132 -9.28 -0.73 -12.18
C GLN A 132 -9.56 -0.42 -13.66
N ALA A 133 -10.83 -0.34 -14.07
CA ALA A 133 -11.20 0.01 -15.43
C ALA A 133 -10.73 1.42 -15.83
N GLU A 134 -10.77 2.37 -14.89
CA GLU A 134 -10.23 3.72 -15.09
C GLU A 134 -8.70 3.71 -15.23
N ASN A 135 -7.99 2.92 -14.41
CA ASN A 135 -6.55 2.72 -14.54
C ASN A 135 -6.19 2.15 -15.93
N ASP A 136 -6.94 1.17 -16.42
CA ASP A 136 -6.70 0.58 -17.74
C ASP A 136 -7.02 1.56 -18.89
N ALA A 137 -8.01 2.43 -18.70
CA ALA A 137 -8.37 3.44 -19.69
C ALA A 137 -7.30 4.52 -19.82
N VAL A 138 -6.74 5.00 -18.70
CA VAL A 138 -5.73 6.06 -18.75
C VAL A 138 -4.43 5.62 -19.41
N LEU A 139 -4.10 4.32 -19.40
CA LEU A 139 -2.94 3.80 -20.14
C LEU A 139 -3.03 4.11 -21.65
N ARG A 140 -4.22 3.98 -22.25
CA ARG A 140 -4.44 4.33 -23.66
C ARG A 140 -4.28 5.82 -23.92
N VAL A 141 -4.77 6.65 -23.02
CA VAL A 141 -4.65 8.12 -23.10
C VAL A 141 -3.18 8.55 -22.98
N LEU A 142 -2.43 7.93 -22.06
CA LEU A 142 -0.99 8.16 -21.89
C LEU A 142 -0.20 7.78 -23.16
N ASP A 143 -0.52 6.65 -23.78
CA ASP A 143 0.15 6.24 -25.01
C ASP A 143 -0.19 7.15 -26.19
N ALA A 144 -1.44 7.62 -26.30
CA ALA A 144 -1.84 8.62 -27.27
C ALA A 144 -1.05 9.93 -27.09
N LEU A 145 -0.96 10.46 -25.86
CA LEU A 145 -0.20 11.66 -25.53
C LEU A 145 1.30 11.49 -25.85
N ARG A 146 1.89 10.33 -25.53
CA ARG A 146 3.28 10.04 -25.90
C ARG A 146 3.48 10.10 -27.40
N GLY A 147 2.54 9.55 -28.17
CA GLY A 147 2.56 9.59 -29.63
C GLY A 147 2.48 11.02 -30.18
N THR A 148 1.57 11.85 -29.68
CA THR A 148 1.42 13.25 -30.13
C THR A 148 2.64 14.09 -29.76
N LEU A 149 3.19 13.94 -28.56
CA LEU A 149 4.43 14.61 -28.14
C LEU A 149 5.65 14.15 -28.96
N ALA A 150 5.75 12.87 -29.31
CA ALA A 150 6.83 12.37 -30.17
C ALA A 150 6.74 12.96 -31.58
N ALA A 151 5.53 13.03 -32.16
CA ALA A 151 5.29 13.65 -33.46
C ALA A 151 5.61 15.15 -33.45
N LEU A 152 5.28 15.85 -32.36
CA LEU A 152 5.60 17.26 -32.17
C LEU A 152 7.11 17.50 -32.11
N LYS A 153 7.84 16.67 -31.34
CA LYS A 153 9.31 16.71 -31.27
C LYS A 153 9.99 16.42 -32.61
N ALA A 154 9.40 15.53 -33.43
CA ALA A 154 9.93 15.20 -34.75
C ALA A 154 9.73 16.30 -35.80
N GLY A 155 8.84 17.26 -35.55
CA GLY A 155 8.63 18.40 -36.42
C GLY A 155 7.52 19.28 -35.89
N LEU A 156 7.84 20.55 -35.69
CA LEU A 156 6.91 21.53 -35.15
C LEU A 156 5.92 21.96 -36.25
N SER A 157 4.63 21.79 -35.98
CA SER A 157 3.56 22.36 -36.80
C SER A 157 2.36 22.73 -35.92
N PRO A 158 1.57 23.75 -36.29
CA PRO A 158 0.37 24.13 -35.55
C PRO A 158 -0.58 22.94 -35.30
N GLU A 159 -0.75 22.05 -36.28
CA GLU A 159 -1.64 20.89 -36.17
C GLU A 159 -1.09 19.80 -35.24
N ARG A 160 0.23 19.68 -35.09
CA ARG A 160 0.84 18.75 -34.13
C ARG A 160 0.82 19.34 -32.72
N TRP A 161 1.00 20.65 -32.62
CA TRP A 161 0.92 21.38 -31.38
C TRP A 161 -0.49 21.26 -30.77
N GLU A 162 -1.52 21.53 -31.58
CA GLU A 162 -2.91 21.43 -31.14
C GLU A 162 -3.28 20.00 -30.71
N ARG A 163 -2.86 18.98 -31.48
CA ARG A 163 -3.09 17.58 -31.09
C ARG A 163 -2.44 17.19 -29.77
N ALA A 164 -1.26 17.75 -29.47
CA ALA A 164 -0.61 17.52 -28.18
C ALA A 164 -1.38 18.18 -27.04
N ARG A 165 -1.96 19.37 -27.26
CA ARG A 165 -2.84 20.05 -26.30
C ARG A 165 -4.11 19.25 -26.03
N GLU A 166 -4.83 18.85 -27.08
CA GLU A 166 -6.04 18.03 -26.97
C GLU A 166 -5.78 16.72 -26.20
N SER A 167 -4.65 16.05 -26.50
CA SER A 167 -4.26 14.81 -25.79
C SER A 167 -3.96 15.05 -24.32
N LEU A 168 -3.37 16.20 -23.98
CA LEU A 168 -3.13 16.58 -22.58
C LEU A 168 -4.44 16.89 -21.86
N GLU A 169 -5.35 17.63 -22.50
CA GLU A 169 -6.67 17.92 -21.93
C GLU A 169 -7.46 16.66 -21.62
N GLU A 170 -7.37 15.64 -22.48
CA GLU A 170 -7.93 14.32 -22.24
C GLU A 170 -7.28 13.63 -21.03
N LEU A 171 -5.94 13.66 -20.92
CA LEU A 171 -5.23 13.09 -19.77
C LEU A 171 -5.62 13.77 -18.45
N VAL A 172 -5.76 15.10 -18.45
CA VAL A 172 -6.13 15.87 -17.25
C VAL A 172 -7.52 15.50 -16.74
N GLN A 173 -8.42 14.97 -17.59
CA GLN A 173 -9.72 14.45 -17.10
C GLN A 173 -9.56 13.30 -16.09
N TYR A 174 -8.39 12.64 -16.07
CA TYR A 174 -8.06 11.61 -15.10
C TYR A 174 -7.98 12.14 -13.66
N ASP A 175 -7.86 13.45 -13.44
CA ASP A 175 -7.93 14.03 -12.09
C ASP A 175 -9.23 13.64 -11.36
N LYS A 176 -10.33 13.42 -12.10
CA LYS A 176 -11.59 12.93 -11.53
C LYS A 176 -11.45 11.58 -10.83
N HIS A 177 -10.54 10.72 -11.30
CA HIS A 177 -10.22 9.45 -10.66
C HIS A 177 -9.50 9.68 -9.33
N TYR A 178 -8.50 10.57 -9.31
CA TYR A 178 -7.80 10.95 -8.08
C TYR A 178 -8.75 11.57 -7.07
N LEU A 179 -9.59 12.53 -7.47
CA LEU A 179 -10.60 13.13 -6.61
C LEU A 179 -11.57 12.10 -6.02
N ARG A 180 -11.99 11.07 -6.78
CA ARG A 180 -12.82 9.98 -6.24
C ARG A 180 -12.05 9.16 -5.19
N LYS A 181 -10.79 8.82 -5.43
CA LYS A 181 -9.96 8.09 -4.46
C LYS A 181 -9.79 8.90 -3.18
N GLU A 182 -9.40 10.16 -3.34
CA GLU A 182 -9.14 11.12 -2.28
C GLU A 182 -10.36 11.41 -1.41
N ASN A 183 -11.54 11.56 -2.01
CA ASN A 183 -12.74 11.95 -1.27
C ASN A 183 -13.62 10.76 -0.83
N VAL A 184 -13.39 9.56 -1.36
CA VAL A 184 -14.23 8.37 -1.07
C VAL A 184 -13.42 7.22 -0.51
N LEU A 185 -12.36 6.80 -1.20
CA LEU A 185 -11.58 5.61 -0.81
C LEU A 185 -10.65 5.90 0.37
N PHE A 186 -9.87 6.98 0.31
CA PHE A 186 -8.87 7.30 1.31
C PHE A 186 -9.46 7.52 2.71
N PRO A 187 -10.57 8.28 2.87
CA PRO A 187 -11.19 8.44 4.19
C PRO A 187 -11.69 7.11 4.76
N TYR A 188 -12.03 6.13 3.92
CA TYR A 188 -12.38 4.80 4.37
C TYR A 188 -11.16 4.03 4.86
N LEU A 189 -10.06 4.02 4.08
CA LEU A 189 -8.81 3.34 4.44
C LEU A 189 -8.16 3.94 5.69
N GLU A 190 -8.18 5.27 5.83
CA GLU A 190 -7.67 5.99 7.00
C GLU A 190 -8.38 5.57 8.30
N ARG A 191 -9.70 5.38 8.26
CA ARG A 191 -10.46 4.85 9.41
C ARG A 191 -10.06 3.42 9.80
N HIS A 192 -9.44 2.68 8.88
CA HIS A 192 -8.89 1.34 9.12
C HIS A 192 -7.39 1.36 9.42
N GLY A 193 -6.82 2.52 9.75
CA GLY A 193 -5.43 2.65 10.20
C GLY A 193 -4.41 2.75 9.07
N LEU A 194 -4.84 3.05 7.83
CA LEU A 194 -3.94 3.18 6.67
C LEU A 194 -3.73 4.65 6.26
N ALA A 195 -3.55 5.54 7.24
CA ALA A 195 -3.41 6.97 6.97
C ALA A 195 -2.07 7.36 6.32
N GLY A 196 -1.00 6.65 6.66
CA GLY A 196 0.32 6.83 6.06
C GLY A 196 0.33 6.52 4.56
N PRO A 197 -0.11 5.32 4.13
CA PRO A 197 -0.22 5.00 2.71
C PRO A 197 -1.12 5.97 1.93
N THR A 198 -2.24 6.43 2.50
CA THR A 198 -3.09 7.40 1.80
C THR A 198 -2.44 8.78 1.69
N ALA A 199 -1.71 9.24 2.71
CA ALA A 199 -0.96 10.50 2.66
C ALA A 199 0.15 10.47 1.59
N VAL A 200 0.87 9.34 1.47
CA VAL A 200 1.85 9.13 0.39
C VAL A 200 1.17 9.19 -0.98
N MET A 201 0.01 8.55 -1.13
CA MET A 201 -0.73 8.58 -2.39
C MET A 201 -1.25 9.98 -2.75
N TRP A 202 -1.66 10.79 -1.77
CA TRP A 202 -1.98 12.21 -1.98
C TRP A 202 -0.79 12.97 -2.57
N ALA A 203 0.40 12.84 -1.97
CA ALA A 203 1.60 13.50 -2.46
C ALA A 203 1.96 13.06 -3.89
N ILE A 204 1.75 11.78 -4.23
CA ILE A 204 1.94 11.28 -5.60
C ILE A 204 0.94 11.92 -6.58
N HIS A 205 -0.34 12.02 -6.20
CA HIS A 205 -1.33 12.67 -7.05
C HIS A 205 -0.99 14.15 -7.29
N ASP A 206 -0.48 14.85 -6.27
CA ASP A 206 -0.04 16.24 -6.40
C ASP A 206 1.18 16.39 -7.32
N ASP A 207 2.17 15.51 -7.20
CA ASP A 207 3.32 15.48 -8.13
C ASP A 207 2.85 15.31 -9.60
N VAL A 208 1.87 14.43 -9.83
CA VAL A 208 1.28 14.23 -11.17
C VAL A 208 0.58 15.50 -11.66
N ARG A 209 -0.21 16.16 -10.82
CA ARG A 209 -0.88 17.44 -11.15
C ARG A 209 0.12 18.53 -11.48
N VAL A 210 1.22 18.63 -10.73
CA VAL A 210 2.33 19.55 -11.02
C VAL A 210 2.93 19.25 -12.40
N GLY A 211 3.15 17.97 -12.72
CA GLY A 211 3.64 17.54 -14.03
C GLY A 211 2.71 17.92 -15.17
N TRP A 212 1.39 17.71 -15.02
CA TRP A 212 0.40 18.13 -16.00
C TRP A 212 0.40 19.64 -16.21
N LYS A 213 0.44 20.42 -15.13
CA LYS A 213 0.50 21.89 -15.21
C LYS A 213 1.77 22.36 -15.93
N ALA A 214 2.91 21.77 -15.63
CA ALA A 214 4.17 22.12 -16.29
C ALA A 214 4.12 21.82 -17.80
N LEU A 215 3.51 20.69 -18.21
CA LEU A 215 3.34 20.37 -19.62
C LEU A 215 2.34 21.31 -20.31
N ASP A 216 1.25 21.66 -19.62
CA ASP A 216 0.26 22.62 -20.11
C ASP A 216 0.88 24.01 -20.32
N GLU A 217 1.71 24.48 -19.38
CA GLU A 217 2.45 25.74 -19.50
C GLU A 217 3.43 25.74 -20.68
N LEU A 218 3.99 24.59 -21.05
CA LEU A 218 4.83 24.45 -22.23
C LEU A 218 4.01 24.50 -23.53
N LEU A 219 2.84 23.85 -23.55
CA LEU A 219 1.96 23.78 -24.72
C LEU A 219 1.03 25.01 -24.88
N SER A 220 0.94 25.86 -23.85
CA SER A 220 0.19 27.11 -23.88
C SER A 220 0.96 28.29 -24.47
N ARG A 221 2.28 28.15 -24.62
CA ARG A 221 3.11 29.11 -25.37
C ARG A 221 2.81 28.93 -26.86
N ASP A 222 2.80 30.02 -27.64
CA ASP A 222 2.70 29.88 -29.09
C ASP A 222 3.88 29.02 -29.61
N PRO A 223 3.65 28.18 -30.65
CA PRO A 223 4.65 27.28 -31.20
C PRO A 223 5.91 27.98 -31.71
#